data_AF-A0A534WFY9-F1
#
_entry.id   AF-A0A534WFY9-F1
#
_cell.length_a   1.000
_cell.length_b   1.000
_cell.length_c   1.000
_cell.angle_alpha   90.00
_cell.angle_beta   90.00
_cell.angle_gamma   90.00
#
_symmetry.space_group_name_H-M   'P 1'
#
loop_
_entity.id
_entity.type
_entity.pdbx_description
1 polymer ?
#
loop_
_entity_poly.entity_id
_entity_poly.type
_entity_poly.pdbx_seq_one_letter_code
_entity_poly.pdbx_strand_id
1 'polypeptide(L)'
;SADYITSAVWWSDEMAHNARTTEFLKRFNDRYKRSPDWYEALGYEAVRVALEAVHRAGTTDRAAVRTALTELKMQSLLPGGFLAFPEQYGGQAQYLFVVQQNQPDGSAPVIYPRIAAVKEGVAPNPACPQAKVAGK
;
A
#
# COMPACT_ATOMS: atom_id res chain seq x y z
N SER A 1 26.40 -11.39 -3.52
CA SER A 1 25.24 -10.62 -3.07
C SER A 1 23.98 -11.36 -3.47
N ALA A 2 22.87 -11.12 -2.78
CA ALA A 2 21.56 -11.64 -3.18
C ALA A 2 20.76 -10.47 -3.78
N ASP A 3 20.88 -10.29 -5.10
CA ASP A 3 20.25 -9.20 -5.85
C ASP A 3 19.02 -9.72 -6.59
N TYR A 4 18.11 -8.81 -6.98
CA TYR A 4 16.89 -9.10 -7.74
C TYR A 4 15.84 -9.94 -6.99
N ILE A 5 15.92 -10.00 -5.66
CA ILE A 5 14.90 -10.58 -4.79
C ILE A 5 13.68 -9.67 -4.74
N THR A 6 12.51 -10.28 -4.85
CA THR A 6 11.23 -9.58 -4.73
C THR A 6 10.67 -9.67 -3.31
N SER A 7 10.05 -8.59 -2.85
CA SER A 7 9.28 -8.51 -1.62
C SER A 7 7.94 -7.86 -1.87
N ALA A 8 6.87 -8.40 -1.30
CA ALA A 8 5.54 -7.79 -1.36
C ALA A 8 5.26 -7.06 -0.04
N VAL A 9 4.92 -5.78 -0.14
CA VAL A 9 4.55 -4.92 1.00
C VAL A 9 3.28 -4.14 0.67
N TRP A 10 2.57 -3.69 1.69
CA TRP A 10 1.29 -2.99 1.47
C TRP A 10 1.46 -1.51 1.12
N TRP A 11 2.64 -0.94 1.32
CA TRP A 11 2.91 0.46 1.02
C TRP A 11 4.41 0.74 0.83
N SER A 12 4.74 1.79 0.08
CA SER A 12 6.10 2.33 -0.12
C SER A 12 5.98 3.84 -0.36
N ASP A 13 6.96 4.61 0.11
CA ASP A 13 7.01 6.07 -0.08
C ASP A 13 7.19 6.47 -1.54
N GLU A 14 7.77 5.59 -2.35
CA GLU A 14 7.86 5.73 -3.78
C GLU A 14 6.50 5.91 -4.46
N MET A 15 5.39 5.45 -3.85
CA MET A 15 4.03 5.62 -4.39
C MET A 15 3.39 6.98 -4.07
N ALA A 16 4.13 7.94 -3.52
CA ALA A 16 3.62 9.27 -3.18
C ALA A 16 3.32 10.12 -4.44
N HIS A 17 2.37 9.69 -5.25
CA HIS A 17 2.01 10.31 -6.53
C HIS A 17 0.66 11.06 -6.50
N ASN A 18 -0.02 11.07 -5.35
CA ASN A 18 -1.27 11.81 -5.18
C ASN A 18 -1.22 12.70 -3.93
N ALA A 19 -2.15 13.65 -3.83
CA ALA A 19 -2.15 14.64 -2.75
C ALA A 19 -2.20 14.00 -1.36
N ARG A 20 -2.92 12.88 -1.18
CA ARG A 20 -3.08 12.22 0.12
C ARG A 20 -1.79 11.54 0.57
N THR A 21 -1.16 10.77 -0.33
CA THR A 21 0.10 10.08 -0.03
C THR A 21 1.26 11.07 0.11
N THR A 22 1.27 12.14 -0.69
CA THR A 22 2.24 13.23 -0.59
C THR A 22 2.12 13.97 0.75
N GLU A 23 0.90 14.29 1.19
CA GLU A 23 0.67 14.98 2.46
C GLU A 23 1.04 14.11 3.66
N PHE A 24 0.70 12.81 3.63
CA PHE A 24 1.12 11.86 4.66
C PHE A 24 2.64 11.78 4.76
N LEU A 25 3.32 11.58 3.62
CA LEU A 25 4.78 11.50 3.57
C LEU A 25 5.42 12.79 4.10
N LYS A 26 4.93 13.96 3.67
CA LYS A 26 5.42 15.25 4.16
C LYS A 26 5.28 15.38 5.67
N ARG A 27 4.07 15.17 6.22
CA ARG A 27 3.82 15.29 7.66
C ARG A 27 4.63 14.30 8.48
N PHE A 28 4.79 13.09 8.00
CA PHE A 28 5.57 12.06 8.66
C PHE A 28 7.05 12.47 8.70
N ASN A 29 7.62 12.87 7.56
CA ASN A 29 9.02 13.29 7.46
C ASN A 29 9.29 14.55 8.30
N ASP A 30 8.36 15.52 8.30
CA ASP A 30 8.48 16.73 9.11
C ASP A 30 8.57 16.41 10.61
N ARG A 31 7.81 15.41 11.08
CA ARG A 31 7.77 15.02 12.50
C ARG A 31 8.90 14.07 12.91
N TYR A 32 9.18 13.05 12.10
CA TYR A 32 10.05 11.94 12.49
C TYR A 32 11.43 11.97 11.81
N LYS A 33 11.65 12.90 10.87
CA LYS A 33 12.93 13.09 10.17
C LYS A 33 13.44 11.85 9.43
N ARG A 34 12.52 10.99 8.98
CA ARG A 34 12.75 9.81 8.13
C ARG A 34 11.48 9.50 7.33
N SER A 35 11.59 8.72 6.25
CA SER A 35 10.43 8.14 5.56
C SER A 35 9.70 7.13 6.47
N PRO A 36 8.36 7.04 6.35
CA PRO A 36 7.59 5.95 6.95
C PRO A 36 7.86 4.64 6.20
N ASP A 37 7.70 3.52 6.90
CA ASP A 37 7.60 2.21 6.26
C ASP A 37 6.11 1.79 6.20
N TRP A 38 5.83 0.63 5.61
CA TRP A 38 4.46 0.14 5.42
C TRP A 38 3.69 -0.05 6.73
N TYR A 39 4.38 -0.31 7.85
CA TYR A 39 3.75 -0.43 9.17
C TYR A 39 3.15 0.89 9.65
N GLU A 40 3.87 2.00 9.54
CA GLU A 40 3.34 3.31 9.96
C GLU A 40 2.25 3.81 9.03
N ALA A 41 2.36 3.54 7.72
CA ALA A 41 1.31 3.84 6.76
C ALA A 41 0.01 3.07 7.10
N LEU A 42 0.10 1.78 7.38
CA LEU A 42 -1.05 0.95 7.79
C LEU A 42 -1.65 1.41 9.12
N GLY A 43 -0.83 1.71 10.12
CA GLY A 43 -1.30 2.21 11.41
C GLY A 43 -2.04 3.54 11.27
N TYR A 44 -1.51 4.45 10.46
CA TYR A 44 -2.16 5.73 10.18
C TYR A 44 -3.47 5.58 9.40
N GLU A 45 -3.51 4.69 8.40
CA GLU A 45 -4.76 4.37 7.68
C GLU A 45 -5.81 3.78 8.63
N ALA A 46 -5.43 2.80 9.47
CA ALA A 46 -6.36 2.16 10.40
C ALA A 46 -7.02 3.17 11.35
N VAL A 47 -6.27 4.15 11.86
CA VAL A 47 -6.83 5.23 12.70
C VAL A 47 -7.76 6.13 11.89
N ARG A 48 -7.39 6.51 10.66
CA ARG A 48 -8.27 7.31 9.77
C ARG A 48 -9.61 6.62 9.51
N VAL A 49 -9.57 5.32 9.26
CA VAL A 49 -10.74 4.48 9.03
C VAL A 49 -11.65 4.44 10.26
N ALA A 50 -11.07 4.18 11.43
CA ALA A 50 -11.82 4.14 12.68
C ALA A 50 -12.49 5.49 12.99
N LEU A 51 -11.77 6.60 12.82
CA LEU A 51 -12.32 7.95 13.02
C LEU A 51 -13.43 8.27 12.03
N GLU A 52 -13.27 7.91 10.76
CA GLU A 52 -14.31 8.11 9.74
C GLU A 52 -15.58 7.30 10.06
N ALA A 53 -15.45 6.06 10.52
CA ALA A 53 -16.58 5.26 10.96
C ALA A 53 -17.32 5.90 12.15
N VAL A 54 -16.59 6.43 13.13
CA VAL A 54 -17.17 7.17 14.27
C VAL A 54 -17.90 8.43 13.80
N HIS A 55 -17.29 9.21 12.89
CA HIS A 55 -17.93 10.40 12.34
C HIS A 55 -19.22 10.08 11.59
N ARG A 56 -19.23 9.02 10.76
CA ARG A 56 -20.43 8.59 10.03
C ARG A 56 -21.53 8.06 10.94
N ALA A 57 -21.16 7.37 12.02
CA ALA A 57 -22.12 6.90 13.02
C ALA A 57 -22.75 8.05 13.82
N GLY A 58 -22.04 9.18 13.95
CA GLY A 58 -22.48 10.32 14.77
C GLY A 58 -22.51 10.02 16.28
N THR A 59 -21.88 8.91 16.70
CA THR A 59 -21.85 8.41 18.07
C THR A 59 -20.62 7.53 18.28
N THR A 60 -20.30 7.27 19.54
CA THR A 60 -19.28 6.30 19.95
C THR A 60 -19.89 4.97 20.40
N ASP A 61 -21.20 4.77 20.20
CA ASP A 61 -21.83 3.47 20.45
C ASP A 61 -21.21 2.38 19.57
N ARG A 62 -20.90 1.23 20.21
CA ARG A 62 -20.16 0.15 19.56
C ARG A 62 -20.92 -0.43 18.36
N ALA A 63 -22.23 -0.63 18.49
CA ALA A 63 -23.02 -1.26 17.44
C ALA A 63 -23.15 -0.32 16.24
N ALA A 64 -23.44 0.96 16.50
CA ALA A 64 -23.53 1.98 15.46
C ALA A 64 -22.21 2.17 14.70
N VAL A 65 -21.07 2.28 15.41
CA VAL A 65 -19.75 2.42 14.79
C VAL A 65 -19.38 1.19 13.96
N ARG A 66 -19.68 -0.01 14.46
CA ARG A 66 -19.44 -1.25 13.70
C ARG A 66 -20.23 -1.28 12.40
N THR A 67 -21.51 -0.92 12.43
CA THR A 67 -22.34 -0.84 11.22
C THR A 67 -21.78 0.18 10.23
N ALA A 68 -21.43 1.39 10.71
CA ALA A 68 -20.82 2.41 9.86
C ALA A 68 -19.48 1.94 9.24
N LEU A 69 -18.68 1.18 9.99
CA LEU A 69 -17.42 0.62 9.50
C LEU A 69 -17.65 -0.44 8.41
N THR A 70 -18.63 -1.34 8.57
CA THR A 70 -18.92 -2.37 7.56
C THR A 70 -19.42 -1.80 6.23
N GLU A 71 -20.07 -0.65 6.27
CA GLU A 71 -20.57 0.06 5.08
C GLU A 71 -19.56 1.06 4.51
N LEU A 72 -18.42 1.24 5.20
CA LEU A 72 -17.45 2.28 4.89
C LEU A 72 -16.79 2.06 3.52
N LYS A 73 -16.81 3.14 2.74
CA LYS A 73 -16.07 3.29 1.49
C LYS A 73 -15.37 4.64 1.54
N MET A 74 -14.05 4.64 1.40
CA MET A 74 -13.25 5.86 1.46
C MET A 74 -11.97 5.79 0.63
N GLN A 75 -11.37 6.95 0.38
CA GLN A 75 -10.07 7.02 -0.27
C GLN A 75 -8.95 6.55 0.69
N SER A 76 -8.14 5.63 0.21
CA SER A 76 -7.06 5.00 0.96
C SER A 76 -5.70 5.64 0.67
N LEU A 77 -4.77 5.57 1.62
CA LEU A 77 -3.34 5.79 1.39
C LEU A 77 -2.66 4.65 0.64
N LEU A 78 -3.24 3.45 0.71
CA LEU A 78 -2.66 2.24 0.15
C LEU A 78 -2.84 2.18 -1.37
N PRO A 79 -2.07 1.32 -2.07
CA PRO A 79 -2.16 1.22 -3.52
C PRO A 79 -3.60 0.93 -3.97
N GLY A 80 -3.99 1.52 -5.09
CA GLY A 80 -5.37 1.51 -5.58
C GLY A 80 -6.24 2.65 -5.02
N GLY A 81 -5.81 3.34 -3.96
CA GLY A 81 -6.41 4.60 -3.52
C GLY A 81 -7.83 4.50 -2.96
N PHE A 82 -8.33 3.29 -2.73
CA PHE A 82 -9.69 3.04 -2.24
C PHE A 82 -9.68 1.93 -1.19
N LEU A 83 -10.56 2.04 -0.20
CA LEU A 83 -10.78 1.07 0.85
C LEU A 83 -12.28 0.75 0.96
N ALA A 84 -12.56 -0.54 1.16
CA ALA A 84 -13.85 -1.06 1.59
C ALA A 84 -13.69 -2.34 2.45
N PHE A 85 -14.78 -2.73 3.13
CA PHE A 85 -14.89 -3.94 3.96
C PHE A 85 -15.96 -4.91 3.42
N PRO A 86 -15.79 -5.44 2.19
CA PRO A 86 -16.76 -6.33 1.56
C PRO A 86 -17.02 -7.62 2.36
N GLU A 87 -18.31 -7.92 2.57
CA GLU A 87 -18.78 -9.08 3.34
C GLU A 87 -18.31 -10.42 2.74
N GLN A 88 -18.26 -10.51 1.41
CA GLN A 88 -17.78 -11.71 0.69
C GLN A 88 -16.33 -12.11 1.04
N TYR A 89 -15.55 -11.21 1.63
CA TYR A 89 -14.19 -11.46 2.12
C TYR A 89 -14.12 -11.40 3.66
N GLY A 90 -15.24 -11.68 4.34
CA GLY A 90 -15.31 -11.72 5.80
C GLY A 90 -15.18 -10.35 6.47
N GLY A 91 -15.50 -9.26 5.75
CA GLY A 91 -15.37 -7.90 6.28
C GLY A 91 -13.92 -7.47 6.50
N GLN A 92 -12.96 -8.08 5.81
CA GLN A 92 -11.57 -7.65 5.82
C GLN A 92 -11.36 -6.47 4.87
N ALA A 93 -10.50 -5.53 5.29
CA ALA A 93 -10.07 -4.43 4.44
C ALA A 93 -9.43 -4.98 3.15
N GLN A 94 -9.94 -4.56 2.01
CA GLN A 94 -9.36 -4.91 0.71
C GLN A 94 -8.42 -3.80 0.24
N TYR A 95 -7.15 -4.16 0.08
CA TYR A 95 -6.10 -3.29 -0.44
C TYR A 95 -5.38 -3.98 -1.59
N LEU A 96 -4.80 -3.18 -2.49
CA LEU A 96 -3.70 -3.67 -3.31
C LEU A 96 -2.41 -3.63 -2.48
N PHE A 97 -1.41 -4.39 -2.92
CA PHE A 97 -0.05 -4.37 -2.39
C PHE A 97 0.91 -3.98 -3.52
N VAL A 98 2.12 -3.56 -3.16
CA VAL A 98 3.22 -3.38 -4.11
C VAL A 98 4.23 -4.50 -3.98
N VAL A 99 4.94 -4.76 -5.08
CA VAL A 99 6.12 -5.61 -5.09
C VAL A 99 7.32 -4.73 -5.34
N GLN A 100 8.31 -4.81 -4.47
CA GLN A 100 9.62 -4.18 -4.62
C GLN A 100 10.65 -5.23 -5.02
N GLN A 101 11.69 -4.80 -5.73
CA GLN A 101 12.81 -5.66 -6.07
C GLN A 101 14.14 -4.99 -5.73
N ASN A 102 14.96 -5.63 -4.87
CA ASN A 102 16.26 -5.07 -4.54
C ASN A 102 17.21 -5.13 -5.75
N GLN A 103 17.99 -4.07 -5.93
CA GLN A 103 18.92 -3.90 -7.05
C GLN A 103 20.37 -3.88 -6.55
N PRO A 104 21.37 -4.14 -7.42
CA PRO A 104 22.78 -4.08 -7.04
C PRO A 104 23.27 -2.71 -6.55
N ASP A 105 22.54 -1.63 -6.87
CA ASP A 105 22.84 -0.27 -6.40
C ASP A 105 22.30 0.03 -4.99
N GLY A 106 21.67 -0.97 -4.34
CA GLY A 106 21.06 -0.85 -3.01
C GLY A 106 19.64 -0.31 -3.01
N SER A 107 19.07 0.07 -4.17
CA SER A 107 17.68 0.49 -4.28
C SER A 107 16.70 -0.70 -4.24
N ALA A 108 15.43 -0.42 -3.94
CA ALA A 108 14.34 -1.40 -3.96
C ALA A 108 13.07 -0.81 -4.61
N PRO A 109 13.13 -0.44 -5.90
CA PRO A 109 12.02 0.19 -6.60
C PRO A 109 10.77 -0.69 -6.60
N VAL A 110 9.60 -0.05 -6.57
CA VAL A 110 8.33 -0.73 -6.85
C VAL A 110 8.29 -1.17 -8.32
N ILE A 111 8.02 -2.46 -8.55
CA ILE A 111 7.95 -3.08 -9.89
C ILE A 111 6.55 -3.58 -10.26
N TYR A 112 5.62 -3.66 -9.30
CA TYR A 112 4.23 -4.09 -9.50
C TYR A 112 3.33 -3.53 -8.37
N PRO A 113 2.02 -3.31 -8.60
CA PRO A 113 1.28 -3.39 -9.87
C PRO A 113 1.71 -2.30 -10.84
N ARG A 114 1.43 -2.49 -12.14
CA ARG A 114 1.80 -1.50 -13.19
C ARG A 114 1.34 -0.07 -12.89
N ILE A 115 0.21 0.07 -12.19
CA ILE A 115 -0.33 1.39 -11.79
C ILE A 115 0.52 2.12 -10.74
N ALA A 116 1.44 1.41 -10.09
CA ALA A 116 2.32 1.92 -9.04
C ALA A 116 3.80 1.60 -9.31
N ALA A 117 4.13 1.03 -10.46
CA ALA A 117 5.49 0.61 -10.80
C ALA A 117 6.35 1.84 -11.16
N VAL A 118 7.49 1.95 -10.48
CA VAL A 118 8.51 2.98 -10.71
C VAL A 118 9.56 2.48 -11.70
N LYS A 119 9.85 1.17 -11.71
CA LYS A 119 10.74 0.52 -12.67
C LYS A 119 10.13 -0.80 -13.16
N GLU A 120 10.59 -1.28 -14.31
CA GLU A 120 10.34 -2.66 -14.72
C GLU A 120 11.18 -3.64 -13.86
N GLY A 121 10.59 -4.78 -13.51
CA GLY A 121 11.30 -5.83 -12.79
C GLY A 121 12.34 -6.51 -13.66
N VAL A 122 13.49 -6.84 -13.07
CA VAL A 122 14.57 -7.59 -13.70
C VAL A 122 14.43 -9.07 -13.37
N ALA A 123 14.79 -9.96 -14.29
CA ALA A 123 14.79 -11.40 -14.00
C ALA A 123 15.74 -11.71 -12.82
N PRO A 124 15.38 -12.65 -11.90
CA PRO A 124 16.23 -13.00 -10.77
C PRO A 124 17.66 -13.44 -11.14
N ASN A 125 17.84 -13.96 -12.36
CA ASN A 125 19.15 -14.18 -12.97
C ASN A 125 19.21 -13.45 -14.33
N PRO A 126 19.73 -12.21 -14.40
CA PRO A 126 19.77 -11.44 -15.64
C PRO A 126 20.72 -12.03 -16.70
N ALA A 127 21.69 -12.86 -16.29
CA ALA A 127 22.64 -13.52 -17.18
C ALA A 127 22.07 -14.79 -17.82
N CYS A 128 20.92 -15.30 -17.34
CA CYS A 128 20.23 -16.37 -18.05
C CYS A 128 19.75 -15.84 -19.40
N PRO A 129 20.01 -16.55 -20.52
CA PRO A 129 19.39 -16.23 -21.80
C PRO A 129 17.88 -16.13 -21.56
N GLN A 130 17.26 -15.04 -22.03
CA GLN A 130 15.83 -14.81 -21.86
C GLN A 130 15.10 -16.09 -22.29
N ALA A 131 14.57 -16.83 -21.31
CA ALA A 131 13.67 -17.92 -21.61
C ALA A 131 12.54 -17.27 -22.39
N LYS A 132 12.38 -17.63 -23.66
CA LYS A 132 11.18 -17.28 -24.42
C LYS A 132 10.02 -17.69 -23.54
N VAL A 133 9.28 -16.72 -23.02
CA VAL A 133 8.09 -16.99 -22.22
C VAL A 133 7.22 -17.88 -23.09
N ALA A 134 7.05 -19.14 -22.69
CA ALA A 134 6.26 -20.09 -23.45
C ALA A 134 4.80 -19.62 -23.37
N GLY A 135 4.28 -19.09 -24.49
CA GLY A 135 2.92 -18.56 -24.56
C GLY A 135 2.82 -17.23 -25.29
N LYS A 136 3.17 -17.23 -26.58
CA LYS A 136 2.29 -16.61 -27.58
C LYS A 136 1.47 -17.73 -28.21
#